data_AF-A0A829W5N7-F1
#
_entry.id   AF-A0A829W5N7-F1
#
_cell.length_a   1.000
_cell.length_b   1.000
_cell.length_c   1.000
_cell.angle_alpha   90.00
_cell.angle_beta   90.00
_cell.angle_gamma   90.00
#
_symmetry.space_group_name_H-M   'P 1'
#
loop_
_entity.id
_entity.type
_entity.pdbx_description
1 polymer ?
#
loop_
_entity_poly.entity_id
_entity_poly.type
_entity_poly.pdbx_seq_one_letter_code
_entity_poly.pdbx_strand_id
1 'polypeptide(L)'
;MRSRINGLNQAMSNIDDGISLTNVGEGALAEVHDMLHRMQTLAVEAANETYHTAARRNLEMGRRELLAEIDRIGSATDFGGVPLFSQAANILAGHPRSRIKIMRLPCRLAPQRQRP
;
A
#
# COMPACT_ATOMS: atom_id res chain seq x y z
N MET A 1 3.30 37.61 -2.61
CA MET A 1 4.19 36.68 -3.34
C MET A 1 4.74 35.53 -2.48
N ARG A 2 5.03 35.73 -1.18
CA ARG A 2 5.52 34.67 -0.26
C ARG A 2 4.64 33.40 -0.19
N SER A 3 3.31 33.54 -0.22
CA SER A 3 2.39 32.38 -0.20
C SER A 3 2.54 31.46 -1.42
N ARG A 4 2.85 32.00 -2.61
CA ARG A 4 3.11 31.18 -3.80
C ARG A 4 4.43 30.45 -3.71
N ILE A 5 5.46 31.09 -3.16
CA ILE A 5 6.77 30.48 -2.91
C ILE A 5 6.64 29.33 -1.91
N ASN A 6 5.91 29.53 -0.81
CA ASN A 6 5.65 28.47 0.16
C ASN A 6 4.85 27.30 -0.45
N GLY A 7 3.88 27.59 -1.31
CA GLY A 7 3.13 26.57 -2.05
C GLY A 7 4.02 25.77 -3.01
N LEU A 8 4.94 26.43 -3.71
CA LEU A 8 5.92 25.76 -4.57
C LEU A 8 6.90 24.91 -3.78
N ASN A 9 7.40 25.38 -2.63
CA ASN A 9 8.28 24.60 -1.76
C ASN A 9 7.60 23.33 -1.24
N GLN A 10 6.32 23.43 -0.85
CA GLN A 10 5.55 22.25 -0.45
C GLN A 10 5.32 21.29 -1.64
N ALA A 11 5.06 21.82 -2.84
CA ALA A 11 4.93 21.01 -4.04
C ALA A 11 6.23 20.26 -4.37
N MET A 12 7.39 20.89 -4.21
CA MET A 12 8.69 20.24 -4.38
C MET A 12 8.88 19.09 -3.37
N SER A 13 8.61 19.34 -2.08
CA SER A 13 8.67 18.28 -1.06
C SER A 13 7.73 17.12 -1.36
N ASN A 14 6.52 17.40 -1.84
CA ASN A 14 5.55 16.36 -2.23
C ASN A 14 6.02 15.55 -3.45
N ILE A 15 6.74 16.19 -4.39
CA ILE A 15 7.36 15.50 -5.53
C ILE A 15 8.49 14.59 -5.04
N ASP A 16 9.32 15.05 -4.11
CA ASP A 16 10.41 14.24 -3.53
C ASP A 16 9.87 13.01 -2.78
N ASP A 17 8.74 13.16 -2.08
CA ASP A 17 8.03 12.04 -1.46
C ASP A 17 7.45 11.08 -2.51
N GLY A 18 6.93 11.60 -3.63
CA GLY A 18 6.45 10.81 -4.76
C GLY A 18 7.55 10.03 -5.49
N ILE A 19 8.75 10.62 -5.61
CA ILE A 19 9.94 9.95 -6.14
C ILE A 19 10.34 8.82 -5.20
N SER A 20 10.41 9.10 -3.89
CA SER A 20 10.76 8.10 -2.88
C SER A 20 9.77 6.94 -2.85
N LEU A 21 8.46 7.23 -2.96
CA LEU A 21 7.39 6.23 -3.13
C LEU A 21 7.63 5.33 -4.35
N THR A 22 7.92 5.95 -5.49
CA THR A 22 8.14 5.22 -6.75
C THR A 22 9.38 4.35 -6.68
N ASN A 23 10.47 4.82 -6.06
CA ASN A 23 11.70 4.04 -5.89
C ASN A 23 11.48 2.78 -5.05
N VAL A 24 10.68 2.85 -3.99
CA VAL A 24 10.32 1.67 -3.18
C VAL A 24 9.47 0.70 -3.99
N GLY A 25 8.51 1.21 -4.76
CA GLY A 25 7.70 0.40 -5.67
C GLY A 25 8.52 -0.30 -6.75
N GLU A 26 9.48 0.40 -7.37
CA GLU A 26 10.36 -0.17 -8.39
C GLU A 26 11.27 -1.26 -7.83
N GLY A 27 11.85 -1.05 -6.64
CA GLY A 27 12.66 -2.07 -5.96
C GLY A 27 11.88 -3.36 -5.69
N ALA A 28 10.66 -3.23 -5.15
CA ALA A 28 9.79 -4.38 -4.90
C ALA A 28 9.38 -5.10 -6.19
N LEU A 29 9.07 -4.35 -7.26
CA LEU A 29 8.73 -4.94 -8.56
C LEU A 29 9.93 -5.61 -9.24
N ALA A 30 11.15 -5.12 -9.02
CA ALA A 30 12.36 -5.75 -9.52
C ALA A 30 12.57 -7.15 -8.91
N GLU A 31 12.29 -7.32 -7.62
CA GLU A 31 12.32 -8.64 -6.96
C GLU A 31 11.24 -9.59 -7.50
N VAL A 32 10.01 -9.07 -7.68
CA VAL A 32 8.92 -9.84 -8.33
C VAL A 32 9.32 -10.25 -9.75
N HIS A 33 9.96 -9.36 -10.50
CA HIS A 33 10.44 -9.66 -11.85
C HIS A 33 11.48 -10.78 -11.88
N ASP A 34 12.46 -10.79 -10.97
CA ASP A 34 13.44 -11.90 -10.87
C ASP A 34 12.74 -13.23 -10.55
N MET A 35 11.77 -13.23 -9.64
CA MET A 35 11.00 -14.44 -9.32
C MET A 35 10.16 -14.94 -10.48
N LEU A 36 9.55 -14.05 -11.27
CA LEU A 36 8.82 -14.42 -12.49
C LEU A 36 9.76 -15.02 -13.54
N HIS A 37 10.97 -14.48 -13.69
CA HIS A 37 12.00 -15.08 -14.53
C HIS A 37 12.39 -16.48 -14.05
N ARG A 38 12.56 -16.70 -12.74
CA ARG A 38 12.78 -18.04 -12.18
C ARG A 38 11.60 -18.98 -12.43
N MET A 39 10.36 -18.51 -12.28
CA MET A 39 9.16 -19.30 -12.60
C MET A 39 9.12 -19.70 -14.07
N GLN A 40 9.55 -18.81 -14.98
CA GLN A 40 9.65 -19.13 -16.40
C GLN A 40 10.68 -20.25 -16.66
N THR A 41 11.84 -20.19 -16.02
CA THR A 41 12.85 -21.26 -16.10
C THR A 41 12.27 -22.59 -15.61
N LEU A 42 11.60 -22.60 -14.45
CA LEU A 42 10.93 -23.80 -13.92
C LEU A 42 9.84 -24.32 -14.85
N ALA A 43 9.09 -23.44 -15.54
CA ALA A 43 8.07 -23.83 -16.50
C ALA A 43 8.66 -24.49 -17.75
N VAL A 44 9.79 -23.99 -18.26
CA VAL A 44 10.52 -24.58 -19.39
C VAL A 44 11.13 -25.93 -18.99
N GLU A 45 11.73 -26.01 -17.80
CA GLU A 45 12.23 -27.27 -17.25
C GLU A 45 11.10 -28.29 -17.11
N ALA A 46 9.93 -27.87 -16.62
CA ALA A 46 8.75 -28.71 -16.50
C ALA A 46 8.21 -29.16 -17.87
N ALA A 47 8.34 -28.35 -18.92
CA ALA A 47 7.88 -28.70 -20.27
C ALA A 47 8.71 -29.81 -20.94
N ASN A 48 9.91 -30.12 -20.42
CA ASN A 48 10.71 -31.24 -20.91
C ASN A 48 10.05 -32.58 -20.54
N GLU A 49 9.70 -33.38 -21.56
CA GLU A 49 8.88 -34.60 -21.42
C GLU A 49 9.54 -35.77 -20.67
N THR A 50 10.86 -35.71 -20.41
CA THR A 50 11.64 -36.80 -19.80
C THR A 50 11.60 -36.84 -18.27
N TYR A 51 10.97 -35.88 -17.59
CA TYR A 51 10.93 -35.86 -16.13
C TYR A 51 9.93 -36.85 -15.53
N HIS A 52 10.40 -37.69 -14.59
CA HIS A 52 9.56 -38.55 -13.77
C HIS A 52 8.55 -37.74 -12.93
N THR A 53 7.43 -38.38 -12.54
CA THR A 53 6.36 -37.75 -11.77
C THR A 53 6.82 -37.11 -10.44
N ALA A 54 7.86 -37.66 -9.80
CA ALA A 54 8.47 -37.09 -8.61
C ALA A 54 9.21 -35.76 -8.89
N ALA A 55 9.92 -35.66 -10.02
CA ALA A 55 10.61 -34.44 -10.41
C ALA A 55 9.62 -33.31 -10.76
N ARG A 56 8.52 -33.65 -11.45
CA ARG A 56 7.43 -32.70 -11.73
C ARG A 56 6.79 -32.16 -10.44
N ARG A 57 6.65 -32.97 -9.39
CA ARG A 57 6.17 -32.51 -8.07
C ARG A 57 7.14 -31.54 -7.41
N ASN A 58 8.44 -31.77 -7.50
CA ASN A 58 9.44 -30.85 -6.93
C ASN A 58 9.46 -29.49 -7.64
N LEU A 59 9.35 -29.47 -8.98
CA LEU A 59 9.22 -28.24 -9.76
C LEU A 59 7.95 -27.46 -9.40
N GLU A 60 6.84 -28.17 -9.21
CA GLU A 60 5.57 -27.57 -8.78
C GLU A 60 5.64 -27.00 -7.36
N MET A 61 6.38 -27.62 -6.44
CA MET A 61 6.63 -27.06 -5.12
C MET A 61 7.43 -25.76 -5.20
N GLY A 62 8.50 -25.71 -6.00
CA GLY A 62 9.27 -24.49 -6.22
C GLY A 62 8.43 -23.37 -6.83
N ARG A 63 7.55 -23.69 -7.80
CA ARG A 63 6.59 -22.73 -8.36
C ARG A 63 5.65 -22.15 -7.30
N ARG A 64 5.16 -22.98 -6.37
CA ARG A 64 4.28 -22.54 -5.27
C ARG A 64 5.00 -21.67 -4.24
N GLU A 65 6.26 -21.99 -3.94
CA GLU A 65 7.10 -21.19 -3.06
C GLU A 65 7.34 -19.80 -3.63
N LEU A 66 7.66 -19.70 -4.93
CA LEU A 66 7.81 -18.41 -5.61
C LEU A 66 6.51 -17.60 -5.60
N LEU A 67 5.35 -18.23 -5.80
CA LEU A 67 4.06 -17.55 -5.68
C LEU A 67 3.81 -17.02 -4.26
N ALA A 68 4.11 -17.83 -3.24
CA ALA A 68 3.97 -17.40 -1.86
C ALA A 68 4.90 -16.22 -1.51
N GLU A 69 6.12 -16.20 -2.06
CA GLU A 69 7.03 -15.09 -1.88
C GLU A 69 6.58 -13.82 -2.62
N ILE A 70 6.01 -13.94 -3.82
CA ILE A 70 5.37 -12.80 -4.52
C ILE A 70 4.25 -12.19 -3.68
N ASP A 71 3.38 -13.02 -3.10
CA ASP A 71 2.31 -12.56 -2.21
C ASP A 71 2.89 -11.88 -0.96
N ARG A 72 4.00 -12.40 -0.42
CA ARG A 72 4.70 -11.80 0.73
C ARG A 72 5.24 -10.42 0.39
N ILE A 73 5.96 -10.25 -0.72
CA ILE A 73 6.48 -8.95 -1.18
C ILE A 73 5.32 -7.96 -1.40
N GLY A 74 4.23 -8.42 -2.03
CA GLY A 74 3.03 -7.60 -2.20
C GLY A 74 2.44 -7.09 -0.89
N SER A 75 2.50 -7.90 0.17
CA SER A 75 2.01 -7.55 1.51
C SER A 75 2.99 -6.76 2.38
N ALA A 76 4.29 -6.88 2.15
CA ALA A 76 5.36 -6.27 2.94
C ALA A 76 5.89 -4.95 2.36
N THR A 77 5.50 -4.61 1.13
CA THR A 77 5.92 -3.35 0.50
C THR A 77 5.06 -2.20 0.99
N ASP A 78 5.64 -1.38 1.88
CA ASP A 78 5.01 -0.22 2.48
C ASP A 78 5.85 1.04 2.30
N PHE A 79 5.19 2.18 2.11
CA PHE A 79 5.82 3.50 2.18
C PHE A 79 5.16 4.32 3.27
N GLY A 80 5.89 4.65 4.34
CA GLY A 80 5.37 5.47 5.43
C GLY A 80 4.13 4.87 6.14
N GLY A 81 3.98 3.54 6.12
CA GLY A 81 2.82 2.83 6.67
C GLY A 81 1.62 2.72 5.73
N VAL A 82 1.76 3.14 4.47
CA VAL A 82 0.77 2.90 3.42
C VAL A 82 1.23 1.73 2.55
N PRO A 83 0.45 0.63 2.48
CA PRO A 83 0.77 -0.50 1.62
C PRO A 83 0.61 -0.12 0.15
N LEU A 84 1.61 -0.46 -0.67
CA LEU A 84 1.64 -0.03 -2.08
C LEU A 84 0.78 -0.91 -3.00
N PHE A 85 0.80 -2.22 -2.77
CA PHE A 85 0.17 -3.19 -3.67
C PHE A 85 -1.09 -3.83 -3.09
N SER A 86 -1.51 -3.44 -1.89
CA SER A 86 -2.76 -3.93 -1.33
C SER A 86 -3.97 -3.28 -2.00
N GLN A 87 -5.03 -4.06 -2.21
CA GLN A 87 -6.30 -3.59 -2.79
C GLN A 87 -7.00 -2.52 -1.93
N ALA A 88 -6.54 -2.32 -0.69
CA ALA A 88 -7.00 -1.29 0.23
C ALA A 88 -6.22 0.03 0.13
N ALA A 89 -5.28 0.16 -0.82
CA ALA A 89 -4.62 1.42 -1.17
C ALA A 89 -5.61 2.40 -1.83
N ASN A 90 -6.71 2.71 -1.15
CA ASN A 90 -7.51 3.89 -1.43
C ASN A 90 -6.73 5.11 -0.93
N ILE A 91 -5.74 5.54 -1.72
CA ILE A 91 -4.92 6.74 -1.52
C ILE A 91 -5.80 8.02 -1.44
N LEU A 92 -7.11 7.91 -1.75
CA LEU A 92 -8.11 8.98 -1.63
C LEU A 92 -8.94 8.96 -0.34
N ALA A 93 -8.66 8.06 0.62
CA ALA A 93 -9.23 8.18 1.95
C ALA A 93 -8.55 9.32 2.71
N GLY A 94 -8.88 10.55 2.31
CA GLY A 94 -8.59 11.75 3.05
C GLY A 94 -8.93 11.53 4.52
N HIS A 95 -7.94 11.83 5.35
CA HIS A 95 -8.03 12.03 6.80
C HIS A 95 -9.50 12.15 7.26
N PRO A 96 -10.04 11.20 8.05
CA PRO A 96 -11.38 11.33 8.57
C PRO A 96 -11.40 12.60 9.42
N ARG A 97 -11.87 13.70 8.83
CA ARG A 97 -12.01 14.98 9.50
C ARG A 97 -12.91 14.71 10.70
N SER A 98 -12.27 14.60 11.84
CA SER A 98 -12.91 14.47 13.13
C SER A 98 -13.97 15.56 13.20
N ARG A 99 -15.21 15.08 13.32
CA ARG A 99 -16.42 15.85 13.59
C ARG A 99 -16.06 17.16 14.33
N ILE A 100 -16.19 18.28 13.63
CA ILE A 100 -16.54 19.55 14.28
C ILE A 100 -17.96 19.34 14.82
N LYS A 101 -18.07 18.67 15.97
CA LYS A 101 -19.21 18.82 16.86
C LYS A 101 -19.06 20.23 17.39
N ILE A 102 -19.68 21.20 16.71
CA ILE A 102 -20.00 22.49 17.31
C ILE A 102 -20.83 22.14 18.54
N MET A 103 -20.17 22.11 19.70
CA MET A 103 -20.80 22.06 20.98
C MET A 103 -21.58 23.36 21.08
N ARG A 104 -22.85 23.34 20.64
CA ARG A 104 -23.82 24.37 20.99
C ARG A 104 -23.95 24.33 22.51
N LEU A 105 -23.15 25.14 23.19
CA LEU A 105 -23.41 25.55 24.55
C LEU A 105 -24.83 26.14 24.58
N PRO A 106 -25.74 25.65 25.44
CA PRO A 106 -26.95 26.37 25.73
C PRO A 106 -26.61 27.57 26.64
N CYS A 107 -26.38 28.73 26.03
CA CYS A 107 -26.64 30.00 26.71
C CYS A 107 -28.15 30.16 26.84
N ARG A 108 -28.71 29.87 28.02
CA ARG A 108 -29.96 30.52 28.46
C ARG A 108 -29.96 30.69 29.98
N LEU A 109 -29.41 31.81 30.42
CA LEU A 109 -29.74 32.45 31.70
C LEU A 109 -31.27 32.67 31.78
N ALA A 110 -31.91 32.10 32.82
CA ALA A 110 -32.97 32.60 33.74
C ALA A 110 -34.19 33.42 33.18
N PRO A 111 -35.35 33.63 33.89
CA PRO A 111 -35.60 33.52 35.36
C PRO A 111 -37.01 33.04 35.87
N GLN A 112 -37.08 32.64 37.15
CA GLN A 112 -38.16 32.82 38.18
C GLN A 112 -39.53 32.07 38.19
N ARG A 113 -39.87 31.54 39.41
CA ARG A 113 -41.22 31.27 40.04
C ARG A 113 -42.14 30.24 39.36
N GLN A 114 -42.92 29.33 39.99
CA GLN A 114 -43.59 29.12 41.30
C GLN A 114 -43.76 27.58 41.47
N ARG A 115 -43.55 26.95 42.64
CA ARG A 115 -44.55 26.52 43.66
C ARG A 115 -45.84 25.89 43.11
N PRO A 116 -46.49 24.91 43.79
CA PRO A 116 -46.55 24.71 45.25
C PRO A 116 -45.50 23.77 45.84
#